data_AF-M1BUC3-F1
#
_entry.id   AF-M1BUC3-F1
#
_cell.length_a   1.000
_cell.length_b   1.000
_cell.length_c   1.000
_cell.angle_alpha   90.00
_cell.angle_beta   90.00
_cell.angle_gamma   90.00
#
_symmetry.space_group_name_H-M   'P 1'
#
loop_
_entity.id
_entity.type
_entity.pdbx_description
1 polymer ?
#
loop_
_entity_poly.entity_id
_entity_poly.type
_entity_poly.pdbx_seq_one_letter_code
_entity_poly.pdbx_strand_id
1 'polypeptide(L)'
;MGTPISGEFDDWDRPFTEEELQEIDAAFQSATKRRNDSEDVAAAGEESRRKSRRRLPESLFVYHQQNEASNSSLLSPCSRNRSRCSYSYPSSNQAKLVMQYPEMSFEGQVIYSRTIKEVEKSAVELLNFVEEKKRKEGNVALGFDIEWKPSFRRGVPPGKAAVMQICGDKGNCYVLHIIHSGIPQTLQSLLEDPTVVKVGVCIANDGYKVRQDHNVSVKALEDLSELANKKLDDPKKWSLASLTEKLLAKQLPKPSNIRLGNWEANVLSRDQLHYAATDAFVSWHLYQALKSLPEIVDNKE
;
A
#
# COMPACT_ATOMS: atom_id res chain seq x y z
N MET A 1 -51.15 19.85 -19.60
CA MET A 1 -50.79 19.59 -18.20
C MET A 1 -49.54 18.73 -18.22
N GLY A 2 -48.39 19.32 -17.95
CA GLY A 2 -47.12 18.59 -17.84
C GLY A 2 -46.48 18.97 -16.52
N THR A 3 -46.38 18.01 -15.61
CA THR A 3 -45.61 18.12 -14.37
C THR A 3 -44.11 18.03 -14.69
N PRO A 4 -43.25 18.91 -14.16
CA PRO A 4 -41.81 18.71 -14.25
C PRO A 4 -41.38 17.71 -13.17
N ILE A 5 -40.64 16.70 -13.60
CA ILE A 5 -39.91 15.77 -12.73
C ILE A 5 -38.69 16.53 -12.22
N SER A 6 -38.68 16.86 -10.94
CA SER A 6 -37.49 17.36 -10.24
C SER A 6 -36.47 16.22 -10.16
N GLY A 7 -35.35 16.37 -10.88
CA GLY A 7 -34.20 15.48 -10.72
C GLY A 7 -33.58 15.69 -9.35
N GLU A 8 -33.59 14.65 -8.52
CA GLU A 8 -32.77 14.56 -7.33
C GLU A 8 -31.30 14.51 -7.78
N PHE A 9 -30.58 15.60 -7.52
CA PHE A 9 -29.13 15.64 -7.64
C PHE A 9 -28.52 14.71 -6.59
N ASP A 10 -27.67 13.80 -7.03
CA ASP A 10 -27.00 12.78 -6.23
C ASP A 10 -26.12 13.47 -5.15
N ASP A 11 -26.41 13.21 -3.87
CA ASP A 11 -25.79 13.82 -2.66
C ASP A 11 -24.29 13.49 -2.50
N TRP A 12 -23.71 12.71 -3.43
CA TRP A 12 -22.34 12.20 -3.37
C TRP A 12 -21.27 13.13 -3.94
N ASP A 13 -21.64 14.13 -4.76
CA ASP A 13 -20.69 15.08 -5.35
C ASP A 13 -20.49 16.33 -4.48
N ARG A 14 -21.12 16.40 -3.30
CA ARG A 14 -20.89 17.52 -2.38
C ARG A 14 -19.55 17.32 -1.64
N PRO A 15 -18.72 18.37 -1.52
CA PRO A 15 -17.58 18.32 -0.62
C PRO A 15 -18.05 18.05 0.81
N PHE A 16 -17.30 17.24 1.57
CA PHE A 16 -17.58 16.97 2.98
C PHE A 16 -17.70 18.28 3.74
N THR A 17 -18.70 18.38 4.62
CA THR A 17 -18.81 19.52 5.50
C THR A 17 -17.70 19.49 6.56
N GLU A 18 -17.37 20.65 7.12
CA GLU A 18 -16.40 20.75 8.21
C GLU A 18 -16.81 19.89 9.43
N GLU A 19 -18.12 19.74 9.64
CA GLU A 19 -18.71 18.91 10.69
C GLU A 19 -18.47 17.42 10.41
N GLU A 20 -18.67 16.96 9.17
CA GLU A 20 -18.40 15.57 8.76
C GLU A 20 -16.91 15.23 8.87
N LEU A 21 -16.02 16.17 8.51
CA LEU A 21 -14.58 16.01 8.67
C LEU A 21 -14.19 15.89 10.15
N GLN A 22 -14.78 16.70 11.03
CA GLN A 22 -14.56 16.63 12.47
C GLN A 22 -15.06 15.31 13.07
N GLU A 23 -16.18 14.77 12.59
CA GLU A 23 -16.69 13.47 13.03
C GLU A 23 -15.75 12.32 12.64
N ILE A 24 -15.18 12.37 11.44
CA ILE A 24 -14.19 11.39 10.97
C ILE A 24 -12.94 11.45 11.84
N ASP A 25 -12.41 12.65 12.09
CA ASP A 25 -11.22 12.83 12.92
C ASP A 25 -11.48 12.41 14.38
N ALA A 26 -12.65 12.71 14.94
CA ALA A 26 -13.05 12.27 16.26
C ALA A 26 -13.16 10.73 16.35
N ALA A 27 -13.67 10.07 15.29
CA ALA A 27 -13.72 8.62 15.22
C ALA A 27 -12.31 8.00 15.18
N PHE A 28 -11.38 8.60 14.44
CA PHE A 28 -9.97 8.18 14.42
C PHE A 28 -9.29 8.37 15.78
N GLN A 29 -9.48 9.53 16.42
CA GLN A 29 -8.93 9.82 17.74
C GLN A 29 -9.50 8.92 18.84
N SER A 30 -10.80 8.58 18.76
CA SER A 30 -11.44 7.63 19.67
C SER A 30 -10.89 6.20 19.49
N ALA A 31 -10.61 5.80 18.26
CA ALA A 31 -10.02 4.50 17.96
C ALA A 31 -8.56 4.37 18.42
N THR A 32 -7.78 5.45 18.32
CA THR A 32 -6.39 5.49 18.83
C THR A 32 -6.34 5.61 20.35
N LYS A 33 -7.27 6.36 20.97
CA LYS A 33 -7.39 6.42 22.43
C LYS A 33 -7.79 5.08 23.05
N ARG A 34 -8.70 4.33 22.41
CA ARG A 34 -9.05 2.96 22.82
C ARG A 34 -7.89 1.96 22.71
N ARG A 35 -6.86 2.24 21.90
CA ARG A 35 -5.63 1.44 21.85
C ARG A 35 -4.70 1.79 23.01
N ASN A 36 -4.57 3.06 23.37
CA ASN A 36 -3.74 3.48 24.50
C ASN A 36 -4.37 3.11 25.86
N ASP A 37 -5.69 3.25 26.01
CA ASP A 37 -6.41 2.85 27.23
C ASP A 37 -6.38 1.32 27.45
N SER A 38 -6.09 0.52 26.42
CA SER A 38 -5.93 -0.93 26.54
C SER A 38 -4.53 -1.37 26.97
N GLU A 39 -3.53 -0.49 26.92
CA GLU A 39 -2.17 -0.75 27.43
C GLU A 39 -1.99 -0.30 28.89
N ASP A 40 -2.83 0.62 29.40
CA ASP A 40 -2.71 1.17 30.77
C ASP A 40 -3.59 0.50 31.86
N VAL A 41 -4.35 -0.56 31.54
CA VAL A 41 -5.20 -1.28 32.52
C VAL A 41 -4.70 -2.69 32.85
N ALA A 42 -3.56 -3.13 32.30
CA ALA A 42 -2.97 -4.44 32.61
C ALA A 42 -2.07 -4.43 33.86
N ALA A 43 -2.52 -3.80 34.96
CA ALA A 43 -1.84 -3.83 36.25
C ALA A 43 -2.81 -3.76 37.44
N ALA A 44 -3.88 -4.57 37.44
CA ALA A 44 -4.62 -4.91 38.67
C ALA A 44 -5.56 -6.11 38.47
N GLY A 45 -5.32 -7.19 39.24
CA GLY A 45 -6.37 -8.11 39.72
C GLY A 45 -6.78 -9.27 38.80
N GLU A 46 -6.35 -10.47 39.16
CA GLU A 46 -7.00 -11.73 38.79
C GLU A 46 -8.44 -11.80 39.35
N GLU A 47 -9.41 -12.21 38.54
CA GLU A 47 -10.24 -13.43 38.72
C GLU A 47 -11.57 -13.37 37.92
N SER A 48 -11.79 -14.42 37.11
CA SER A 48 -13.09 -14.92 36.58
C SER A 48 -14.02 -14.01 35.75
N ARG A 49 -13.99 -14.23 34.41
CA ARG A 49 -15.19 -14.64 33.62
C ARG A 49 -14.82 -14.92 32.16
N ARG A 50 -14.79 -16.20 31.79
CA ARG A 50 -14.64 -16.68 30.40
C ARG A 50 -15.90 -16.32 29.60
N LYS A 51 -15.77 -15.49 28.55
CA LYS A 51 -16.69 -15.47 27.41
C LYS A 51 -15.93 -15.84 26.14
N SER A 52 -16.31 -17.00 25.61
CA SER A 52 -15.81 -17.62 24.39
C SER A 52 -15.78 -16.65 23.21
N ARG A 53 -14.58 -16.36 22.68
CA ARG A 53 -14.40 -15.87 21.30
C ARG A 53 -14.01 -17.09 20.47
N ARG A 54 -14.88 -17.45 19.53
CA ARG A 54 -14.65 -18.53 18.56
C ARG A 54 -13.38 -18.19 17.76
N ARG A 55 -12.36 -19.06 17.87
CA ARG A 55 -11.21 -19.06 16.96
C ARG A 55 -11.68 -19.63 15.62
N LEU A 56 -11.17 -19.07 14.52
CA LEU A 56 -11.27 -19.68 13.20
C LEU A 56 -10.51 -21.02 13.19
N PRO A 57 -10.97 -22.04 12.43
CA PRO A 57 -10.32 -23.35 12.40
C PRO A 57 -8.88 -23.25 11.92
N GLU A 58 -7.98 -23.94 12.60
CA GLU A 58 -6.53 -23.93 12.30
C GLU A 58 -6.15 -24.76 11.05
N SER A 59 -7.13 -25.18 10.23
CA SER A 59 -6.90 -25.95 9.02
C SER A 59 -6.51 -25.10 7.79
N LEU A 60 -6.02 -23.86 7.99
CA LEU A 60 -5.59 -22.96 6.90
C LEU A 60 -4.10 -22.60 6.94
N PHE A 61 -3.34 -23.11 7.91
CA PHE A 61 -1.90 -22.90 7.95
C PHE A 61 -1.18 -24.22 8.20
N VAL A 62 -0.92 -24.95 7.12
CA VAL A 62 0.09 -26.01 7.10
C VAL A 62 1.00 -25.73 5.91
N TYR A 63 2.20 -25.24 6.21
CA TYR A 63 3.39 -25.62 5.45
C TYR A 63 4.50 -25.96 6.43
N HIS A 64 4.99 -27.19 6.27
CA HIS A 64 6.03 -27.84 7.03
C HIS A 64 7.39 -27.16 6.81
N GLN A 65 8.16 -26.99 7.90
CA GLN A 65 9.58 -27.30 7.86
C GLN A 65 10.01 -27.92 9.19
N GLN A 66 10.43 -29.18 9.13
CA GLN A 66 11.07 -29.92 10.23
C GLN A 66 12.52 -29.42 10.38
N ASN A 67 12.96 -29.11 11.59
CA ASN A 67 13.97 -29.92 12.29
C ASN A 67 14.29 -29.41 13.69
N GLU A 68 14.67 -30.38 14.51
CA GLU A 68 14.85 -30.40 15.96
C GLU A 68 16.00 -29.53 16.49
N ALA A 69 15.88 -29.05 17.73
CA ALA A 69 16.74 -29.49 18.85
C ALA A 69 16.39 -28.75 20.15
N SER A 70 16.13 -29.56 21.16
CA SER A 70 15.93 -29.25 22.57
C SER A 70 17.21 -28.74 23.23
N ASN A 71 17.11 -27.71 24.09
CA ASN A 71 17.21 -27.91 25.55
C ASN A 71 17.22 -26.59 26.32
N SER A 72 16.47 -26.63 27.40
CA SER A 72 16.33 -25.64 28.45
C SER A 72 17.58 -25.50 29.31
N SER A 73 17.75 -24.34 29.93
CA SER A 73 17.80 -24.28 31.39
C SER A 73 17.59 -22.84 31.88
N LEU A 74 16.67 -22.75 32.82
CA LEU A 74 16.33 -21.59 33.62
C LEU A 74 17.51 -21.21 34.53
N LEU A 75 17.56 -19.94 34.97
CA LEU A 75 17.60 -19.54 36.39
C LEU A 75 17.82 -18.01 36.51
N SER A 76 16.91 -17.38 37.25
CA SER A 76 17.14 -16.15 38.05
C SER A 76 17.09 -16.59 39.54
N PRO A 77 17.33 -15.76 40.60
CA PRO A 77 17.51 -14.29 40.62
C PRO A 77 18.51 -13.71 41.67
N CYS A 78 18.69 -12.38 41.60
CA CYS A 78 18.87 -11.37 42.67
C CYS A 78 20.27 -10.90 43.18
N SER A 79 20.50 -9.60 42.91
CA SER A 79 20.84 -8.50 43.85
C SER A 79 22.31 -8.18 44.17
N ARG A 80 22.77 -6.99 43.75
CA ARG A 80 22.99 -5.85 44.67
C ARG A 80 23.45 -4.55 43.99
N ASN A 81 22.94 -3.46 44.55
CA ASN A 81 23.50 -2.11 44.66
C ASN A 81 23.58 -1.23 43.40
N ARG A 82 22.59 -0.34 43.25
CA ARG A 82 22.76 0.91 42.51
C ARG A 82 22.84 2.08 43.50
N SER A 83 24.05 2.57 43.66
CA SER A 83 24.38 3.83 44.33
C SER A 83 23.61 4.98 43.69
N ARG A 84 23.12 5.86 44.56
CA ARG A 84 22.48 7.14 44.26
C ARG A 84 23.45 8.03 43.48
N CYS A 85 23.19 8.25 42.19
CA CYS A 85 23.70 9.40 41.45
C CYS A 85 22.51 10.14 40.87
N SER A 86 22.18 11.27 41.50
CA SER A 86 21.22 12.25 40.99
C SER A 86 21.88 13.03 39.85
N TYR A 87 21.67 12.58 38.62
CA TYR A 87 21.81 13.44 37.45
C TYR A 87 20.43 13.93 37.05
N SER A 88 20.18 15.20 37.32
CA SER A 88 19.10 15.96 36.71
C SER A 88 19.31 15.95 35.19
N TYR A 89 18.50 15.19 34.47
CA TYR A 89 18.40 15.31 33.03
C TYR A 89 17.85 16.71 32.70
N PRO A 90 18.55 17.52 31.89
CA PRO A 90 17.89 18.64 31.26
C PRO A 90 16.83 18.07 30.33
N SER A 91 15.58 18.48 30.51
CA SER A 91 14.51 18.25 29.54
C SER A 91 14.89 18.98 28.25
N SER A 92 15.60 18.29 27.36
CA SER A 92 15.76 18.75 25.99
C SER A 92 14.45 18.43 25.27
N ASN A 93 13.60 19.44 25.12
CA ASN A 93 12.71 19.51 23.97
C ASN A 93 13.61 19.54 22.72
N GLN A 94 14.10 18.37 22.30
CA GLN A 94 14.60 18.21 20.94
C GLN A 94 13.38 18.39 20.06
N ALA A 95 13.20 19.60 19.55
CA ALA A 95 12.42 19.81 18.34
C ALA A 95 12.93 18.76 17.35
N LYS A 96 12.08 17.77 17.01
CA LYS A 96 12.36 16.85 15.92
C LYS A 96 12.71 17.73 14.74
N LEU A 97 13.96 17.67 14.28
CA LEU A 97 14.37 18.34 13.06
C LEU A 97 13.57 17.66 11.94
N VAL A 98 12.45 18.25 11.54
CA VAL A 98 11.67 17.75 10.42
C VAL A 98 12.44 18.13 9.18
N MET A 99 13.16 17.17 8.61
CA MET A 99 13.79 17.34 7.31
C MET A 99 12.68 17.54 6.28
N GLN A 100 12.58 18.76 5.73
CA GLN A 100 11.58 19.07 4.71
C GLN A 100 12.14 18.65 3.36
N TYR A 101 11.84 17.41 2.96
CA TYR A 101 12.18 16.91 1.64
C TYR A 101 11.20 17.43 0.58
N PRO A 102 11.64 17.66 -0.67
CA PRO A 102 10.74 17.99 -1.76
C PRO A 102 9.73 16.86 -2.01
N GLU A 103 8.54 17.23 -2.48
CA GLU A 103 7.51 16.27 -2.82
C GLU A 103 7.91 15.43 -4.05
N MET A 104 7.54 14.16 -4.01
CA MET A 104 7.67 13.23 -5.11
C MET A 104 6.42 13.31 -5.97
N SER A 105 6.63 13.50 -7.27
CA SER A 105 5.58 13.53 -8.27
C SER A 105 6.05 12.84 -9.54
N PHE A 106 5.12 12.20 -10.25
CA PHE A 106 5.39 11.77 -11.62
C PHE A 106 5.31 12.97 -12.58
N GLU A 107 6.39 13.21 -13.31
CA GLU A 107 6.53 14.35 -14.25
C GLU A 107 6.30 13.95 -15.72
N GLY A 108 6.11 12.66 -15.99
CA GLY A 108 5.84 12.15 -17.33
C GLY A 108 4.39 12.30 -17.77
N GLN A 109 4.04 11.65 -18.88
CA GLN A 109 2.70 11.66 -19.42
C GLN A 109 1.81 10.64 -18.70
N VAL A 110 0.69 11.10 -18.16
CA VAL A 110 -0.38 10.24 -17.64
C VAL A 110 -1.31 9.86 -18.78
N ILE A 111 -1.32 8.59 -19.14
CA ILE A 111 -2.19 8.02 -20.17
C ILE A 111 -3.43 7.45 -19.48
N TYR A 112 -4.51 8.22 -19.51
CA TYR A 112 -5.78 7.83 -18.89
C TYR A 112 -6.70 7.15 -19.91
N SER A 113 -7.09 5.91 -19.62
CA SER A 113 -7.90 5.07 -20.50
C SER A 113 -9.15 4.59 -19.76
N ARG A 114 -10.33 4.85 -20.32
CA ARG A 114 -11.62 4.58 -19.66
C ARG A 114 -12.45 3.53 -20.37
N THR A 115 -12.43 3.55 -21.70
CA THR A 115 -13.20 2.63 -22.52
C THR A 115 -12.39 1.36 -22.81
N ILE A 116 -13.09 0.28 -23.16
CA ILE A 116 -12.47 -0.98 -23.59
C ILE A 116 -11.44 -0.74 -24.70
N LYS A 117 -11.75 0.10 -25.69
CA LYS A 117 -10.86 0.40 -26.83
C LYS A 117 -9.60 1.15 -26.39
N GLU A 118 -9.72 2.11 -25.48
CA GLU A 118 -8.58 2.85 -24.96
C GLU A 118 -7.68 1.96 -24.10
N VAL A 119 -8.27 1.13 -23.23
CA VAL A 119 -7.50 0.21 -22.39
C VAL A 119 -6.83 -0.88 -23.22
N GLU A 120 -7.48 -1.41 -24.24
CA GLU A 120 -6.87 -2.34 -25.19
C GLU A 120 -5.68 -1.69 -25.91
N LYS A 121 -5.84 -0.44 -26.39
CA LYS A 121 -4.74 0.32 -27.00
C LYS A 121 -3.56 0.50 -26.04
N SER A 122 -3.83 0.94 -24.81
CA SER A 122 -2.79 1.08 -23.78
C SER A 122 -2.11 -0.24 -23.44
N ALA A 123 -2.84 -1.35 -23.43
CA ALA A 123 -2.28 -2.67 -23.19
C ALA A 123 -1.33 -3.12 -24.32
N VAL A 124 -1.68 -2.84 -25.58
CA VAL A 124 -0.79 -3.09 -26.73
C VAL A 124 0.47 -2.22 -26.63
N GLU A 125 0.34 -0.94 -26.29
CA GLU A 125 1.48 -0.03 -26.10
C GLU A 125 2.41 -0.53 -24.97
N LEU A 126 1.83 -0.98 -23.85
CA LEU A 126 2.58 -1.58 -22.74
C LEU A 126 3.29 -2.88 -23.13
N LEU A 127 2.65 -3.77 -23.89
CA LEU A 127 3.30 -5.00 -24.36
C LEU A 127 4.49 -4.70 -25.27
N ASN A 128 4.33 -3.80 -26.24
CA ASN A 128 5.43 -3.39 -27.12
C ASN A 128 6.59 -2.80 -26.32
N PHE A 129 6.29 -1.95 -25.32
CA PHE A 129 7.30 -1.41 -24.41
C PHE A 129 8.03 -2.51 -23.65
N VAL A 130 7.30 -3.47 -23.09
CA VAL A 130 7.86 -4.63 -22.36
C VAL A 130 8.75 -5.47 -23.26
N GLU A 131 8.32 -5.79 -24.48
CA GLU A 131 9.12 -6.58 -25.42
C GLU A 131 10.42 -5.87 -25.81
N GLU A 132 10.35 -4.57 -26.08
CA GLU A 132 11.53 -3.78 -26.37
C GLU A 132 12.50 -3.76 -25.17
N LYS A 133 11.97 -3.57 -23.96
CA LYS A 133 12.74 -3.59 -22.72
C LYS A 133 13.37 -4.96 -22.46
N LYS A 134 12.64 -6.06 -22.63
CA LYS A 134 13.18 -7.43 -22.51
C LYS A 134 14.35 -7.65 -23.47
N ARG A 135 14.26 -7.18 -24.71
CA ARG A 135 15.35 -7.29 -25.69
C ARG A 135 16.61 -6.52 -25.28
N LYS A 136 16.46 -5.38 -24.60
CA LYS A 136 17.59 -4.52 -24.20
C LYS A 136 18.22 -4.92 -22.85
N GLU A 137 17.38 -5.28 -21.87
CA GLU A 137 17.75 -5.40 -20.46
C GLU A 137 17.56 -6.83 -19.91
N GLY A 138 16.96 -7.74 -20.67
CA GLY A 138 16.69 -9.13 -20.30
C GLY A 138 15.50 -9.30 -19.36
N ASN A 139 15.40 -8.46 -18.34
CA ASN A 139 14.32 -8.48 -17.35
C ASN A 139 13.54 -7.16 -17.35
N VAL A 140 12.25 -7.21 -17.05
CA VAL A 140 11.37 -6.03 -16.99
C VAL A 140 10.57 -6.03 -15.71
N ALA A 141 10.60 -4.89 -15.03
CA ALA A 141 9.77 -4.59 -13.88
C ALA A 141 8.84 -3.42 -14.19
N LEU A 142 7.60 -3.53 -13.76
CA LEU A 142 6.57 -2.50 -13.87
C LEU A 142 6.07 -2.15 -12.48
N GLY A 143 6.08 -0.87 -12.13
CA GLY A 143 5.37 -0.37 -10.97
C GLY A 143 3.88 -0.57 -11.17
N PHE A 144 3.24 -1.14 -10.15
CA PHE A 144 1.84 -1.57 -10.20
C PHE A 144 1.12 -1.14 -8.93
N ASP A 145 -0.08 -0.60 -9.10
CA ASP A 145 -0.97 -0.25 -8.00
C ASP A 145 -2.44 -0.34 -8.47
N ILE A 146 -3.39 -0.36 -7.52
CA ILE A 146 -4.82 -0.31 -7.79
C ILE A 146 -5.55 0.58 -6.79
N GLU A 147 -6.67 1.18 -7.22
CA GLU A 147 -7.52 2.01 -6.38
C GLU A 147 -8.99 1.60 -6.44
N TRP A 148 -9.73 1.80 -5.35
CA TRP A 148 -11.15 1.42 -5.24
C TRP A 148 -11.92 2.35 -4.30
N LYS A 149 -13.23 2.47 -4.51
CA LYS A 149 -14.10 3.25 -3.62
C LYS A 149 -14.17 2.60 -2.23
N PRO A 150 -13.81 3.29 -1.15
CA PRO A 150 -13.91 2.73 0.20
C PRO A 150 -15.38 2.57 0.63
N SER A 151 -15.61 1.65 1.56
CA SER A 151 -16.89 1.53 2.27
C SER A 151 -16.66 1.73 3.76
N PHE A 152 -17.35 2.70 4.35
CA PHE A 152 -17.29 2.99 5.79
C PHE A 152 -18.48 2.39 6.56
N ARG A 153 -19.43 1.78 5.84
CA ARG A 153 -20.60 1.14 6.45
C ARG A 153 -20.23 -0.26 6.93
N ARG A 154 -20.47 -0.55 8.21
CA ARG A 154 -20.15 -1.85 8.82
C ARG A 154 -20.87 -2.98 8.07
N GLY A 155 -20.11 -4.00 7.66
CA GLY A 155 -20.63 -5.16 6.95
C GLY A 155 -20.83 -4.97 5.45
N VAL A 156 -20.64 -3.75 4.92
CA VAL A 156 -20.64 -3.49 3.48
C VAL A 156 -19.20 -3.59 2.98
N PRO A 157 -18.89 -4.52 2.05
CA PRO A 157 -17.54 -4.64 1.50
C PRO A 157 -17.14 -3.37 0.74
N PRO A 158 -15.83 -3.08 0.62
CA PRO A 158 -15.36 -2.01 -0.25
C PRO A 158 -15.75 -2.28 -1.72
N GLY A 159 -15.70 -1.23 -2.53
CA GLY A 159 -15.89 -1.34 -3.98
C GLY A 159 -14.87 -2.27 -4.64
N LYS A 160 -15.14 -2.61 -5.90
CA LYS A 160 -14.20 -3.40 -6.70
C LYS A 160 -12.94 -2.57 -7.01
N ALA A 161 -11.83 -3.24 -7.31
CA ALA A 161 -10.66 -2.61 -7.93
C ALA A 161 -11.14 -1.83 -9.16
N ALA A 162 -11.09 -0.50 -9.08
CA ALA A 162 -11.75 0.38 -10.03
C ALA A 162 -10.76 0.97 -11.04
N VAL A 163 -9.57 1.31 -10.55
CA VAL A 163 -8.48 1.86 -11.35
C VAL A 163 -7.24 1.00 -11.14
N MET A 164 -6.50 0.74 -12.22
CA MET A 164 -5.24 0.03 -12.20
C MET A 164 -4.17 0.92 -12.81
N GLN A 165 -3.01 1.03 -12.16
CA GLN A 165 -1.92 1.87 -12.63
C GLN A 165 -0.70 1.02 -12.97
N ILE A 166 -0.07 1.32 -14.12
CA ILE A 166 1.11 0.60 -14.60
C ILE A 166 2.13 1.61 -15.12
N CYS A 167 3.35 1.57 -14.56
CA CYS A 167 4.45 2.45 -14.95
C CYS A 167 5.74 1.65 -15.14
N GLY A 168 6.42 1.82 -16.27
CA GLY A 168 7.64 1.07 -16.60
C GLY A 168 8.89 1.94 -16.76
N ASP A 169 8.73 3.26 -16.81
CA ASP A 169 9.82 4.21 -16.97
C ASP A 169 9.44 5.62 -16.46
N LYS A 170 10.25 6.63 -16.80
CA LYS A 170 10.00 8.03 -16.44
C LYS A 170 9.08 8.76 -17.43
N GLY A 171 8.78 8.14 -18.57
CA GLY A 171 8.10 8.79 -19.69
C GLY A 171 6.59 8.67 -19.56
N ASN A 172 6.08 7.45 -19.35
CA ASN A 172 4.64 7.18 -19.40
C ASN A 172 4.17 6.38 -18.18
N CYS A 173 3.03 6.79 -17.63
CA CYS A 173 2.27 6.01 -16.66
C CYS A 173 0.84 5.83 -17.15
N TYR A 174 0.38 4.59 -17.17
CA TYR A 174 -0.95 4.23 -17.64
C TYR A 174 -1.89 4.13 -16.45
N VAL A 175 -3.00 4.86 -16.50
CA VAL A 175 -4.06 4.84 -15.48
C VAL A 175 -5.31 4.28 -16.17
N LEU A 176 -5.66 3.05 -15.84
CA LEU A 176 -6.66 2.26 -16.54
C LEU A 176 -7.93 2.15 -15.69
N HIS A 177 -9.05 2.69 -16.18
CA HIS A 177 -10.33 2.71 -15.45
C HIS A 177 -11.10 1.38 -15.62
N ILE A 178 -10.55 0.33 -15.03
CA ILE A 178 -11.00 -1.06 -15.23
C ILE A 178 -12.43 -1.35 -14.75
N ILE A 179 -13.03 -0.53 -13.89
CA ILE A 179 -14.46 -0.70 -13.57
C ILE A 179 -15.37 -0.39 -14.76
N HIS A 180 -14.93 0.47 -15.68
CA HIS A 180 -15.68 0.84 -16.88
C HIS A 180 -15.28 -0.03 -18.08
N SER A 181 -14.00 -0.30 -18.25
CA SER A 181 -13.49 -1.07 -19.39
C SER A 181 -13.48 -2.58 -19.17
N GLY A 182 -13.61 -3.06 -17.93
CA GLY A 182 -13.14 -4.39 -17.57
C GLY A 182 -11.63 -4.53 -17.83
N ILE A 183 -11.17 -5.78 -17.90
CA ILE A 183 -9.79 -6.13 -18.24
C ILE A 183 -9.80 -6.85 -19.60
N PRO A 184 -9.39 -6.18 -20.69
CA PRO A 184 -9.28 -6.81 -22.00
C PRO A 184 -8.20 -7.92 -22.04
N GLN A 185 -8.29 -8.83 -23.02
CA GLN A 185 -7.42 -10.01 -23.11
C GLN A 185 -5.93 -9.66 -23.21
N THR A 186 -5.59 -8.56 -23.88
CA THR A 186 -4.21 -8.09 -24.02
C THR A 186 -3.65 -7.63 -22.67
N LEU A 187 -4.43 -6.88 -21.89
CA LEU A 187 -4.06 -6.49 -20.53
C LEU A 187 -3.96 -7.70 -19.62
N GLN A 188 -4.91 -8.64 -19.70
CA GLN A 188 -4.85 -9.89 -18.94
C GLN A 188 -3.57 -10.67 -19.23
N SER A 189 -3.19 -10.80 -20.51
CA SER A 189 -1.97 -11.51 -20.92
C SER A 189 -0.72 -10.88 -20.31
N LEU A 190 -0.63 -9.55 -20.27
CA LEU A 190 0.46 -8.83 -19.60
C LEU A 190 0.48 -9.07 -18.08
N LEU A 191 -0.68 -9.01 -17.43
CA LEU A 191 -0.79 -9.23 -15.99
C LEU A 191 -0.42 -10.66 -15.60
N GLU A 192 -0.78 -11.63 -16.43
CA GLU A 192 -0.54 -13.06 -16.23
C GLU A 192 0.81 -13.57 -16.74
N ASP A 193 1.62 -12.71 -17.38
CA ASP A 193 2.99 -13.02 -17.82
C ASP A 193 3.94 -13.11 -16.60
N PRO A 194 4.49 -14.31 -16.29
CA PRO A 194 5.41 -14.49 -15.17
C PRO A 194 6.82 -13.92 -15.44
N THR A 195 7.11 -13.50 -16.67
CA THR A 195 8.41 -12.93 -17.07
C THR A 195 8.45 -11.40 -16.96
N VAL A 196 7.35 -10.78 -16.54
CA VAL A 196 7.25 -9.33 -16.28
C VAL A 196 6.92 -9.15 -14.81
N VAL A 197 7.87 -8.61 -14.05
CA VAL A 197 7.71 -8.41 -12.61
C VAL A 197 6.81 -7.20 -12.36
N LYS A 198 5.87 -7.31 -11.43
CA LYS A 198 5.04 -6.20 -10.95
C LYS A 198 5.51 -5.87 -9.55
N VAL A 199 5.82 -4.60 -9.32
CA VAL A 199 6.47 -4.14 -8.09
C VAL A 199 5.62 -3.10 -7.38
N GLY A 200 5.57 -3.20 -6.05
CA GLY A 200 4.76 -2.34 -5.19
C GLY A 200 4.95 -2.69 -3.72
N VAL A 201 4.31 -1.96 -2.81
CA VAL A 201 4.32 -2.26 -1.37
C VAL A 201 3.01 -2.93 -1.00
N CYS A 202 3.07 -4.06 -0.29
CA CYS A 202 1.92 -4.92 0.01
C CYS A 202 1.20 -5.45 -1.24
N ILE A 203 1.92 -5.57 -2.36
CA ILE A 203 1.38 -5.82 -3.70
C ILE A 203 0.65 -7.18 -3.82
N ALA A 204 0.95 -8.14 -2.95
CA ALA A 204 0.22 -9.40 -2.88
C ALA A 204 -1.28 -9.19 -2.60
N ASN A 205 -1.63 -8.16 -1.82
CA ASN A 205 -3.03 -7.79 -1.55
C ASN A 205 -3.71 -7.27 -2.81
N ASP A 206 -3.01 -6.50 -3.64
CA ASP A 206 -3.55 -5.96 -4.88
C ASP A 206 -3.80 -7.07 -5.89
N GLY A 207 -2.84 -7.98 -6.05
CA GLY A 207 -3.00 -9.18 -6.87
C GLY A 207 -4.18 -10.06 -6.40
N TYR A 208 -4.33 -10.24 -5.08
CA TYR A 208 -5.47 -10.96 -4.51
C TYR A 208 -6.80 -10.25 -4.84
N LYS A 209 -6.87 -8.93 -4.67
CA LYS A 209 -8.07 -8.14 -4.94
C LYS A 209 -8.46 -8.17 -6.42
N VAL A 210 -7.50 -8.01 -7.33
CA VAL A 210 -7.75 -8.15 -8.79
C VAL A 210 -8.30 -9.53 -9.11
N ARG A 211 -7.76 -10.60 -8.51
CA ARG A 211 -8.29 -11.96 -8.68
C ARG A 211 -9.72 -12.10 -8.18
N GLN A 212 -10.06 -11.54 -7.02
CA GLN A 212 -11.42 -11.62 -6.48
C GLN A 212 -12.41 -10.81 -7.32
N ASP A 213 -12.03 -9.60 -7.74
CA ASP A 213 -12.97 -8.64 -8.33
C ASP A 213 -13.17 -8.86 -9.83
N HIS A 214 -12.13 -9.33 -10.52
CA HIS A 214 -12.05 -9.43 -11.99
C HIS A 214 -11.65 -10.82 -12.52
N ASN A 215 -11.38 -11.80 -11.65
CA ASN A 215 -10.97 -13.15 -12.04
C ASN A 215 -9.70 -13.21 -12.91
N VAL A 216 -8.76 -12.26 -12.69
CA VAL A 216 -7.47 -12.19 -13.37
C VAL A 216 -6.35 -12.43 -12.35
N SER A 217 -5.36 -13.27 -12.71
CA SER A 217 -4.25 -13.59 -11.80
C SER A 217 -3.01 -12.76 -12.11
N VAL A 218 -2.75 -11.70 -11.34
CA VAL A 218 -1.50 -10.93 -11.50
C VAL A 218 -0.31 -11.78 -11.04
N LYS A 219 0.60 -12.12 -11.95
CA LYS A 219 1.77 -12.96 -11.69
C LYS A 219 3.04 -12.14 -11.51
N ALA A 220 4.07 -12.78 -10.94
CA ALA A 220 5.39 -12.21 -10.70
C ALA A 220 5.34 -10.91 -9.88
N LEU A 221 4.68 -10.97 -8.72
CA LEU A 221 4.62 -9.87 -7.77
C LEU A 221 5.90 -9.87 -6.92
N GLU A 222 6.58 -8.72 -6.82
CA GLU A 222 7.75 -8.53 -5.94
C GLU A 222 7.47 -7.36 -4.98
N ASP A 223 7.46 -7.66 -3.69
CA ASP A 223 7.17 -6.69 -2.64
C ASP A 223 8.40 -5.84 -2.30
N LEU A 224 8.24 -4.52 -2.39
CA LEU A 224 9.33 -3.57 -2.15
C LEU A 224 9.78 -3.50 -0.69
N SER A 225 8.88 -3.76 0.28
CA SER A 225 9.27 -3.82 1.69
C SER A 225 10.17 -5.04 1.94
N GLU A 226 9.85 -6.18 1.33
CA GLU A 226 10.68 -7.38 1.43
C GLU A 226 12.02 -7.20 0.72
N LEU A 227 12.02 -6.63 -0.49
CA LEU A 227 13.25 -6.33 -1.22
C LEU A 227 14.13 -5.34 -0.45
N ALA A 228 13.54 -4.30 0.14
CA ALA A 228 14.27 -3.33 0.95
C ALA A 228 14.91 -3.97 2.19
N ASN A 229 14.20 -4.86 2.89
CA ASN A 229 14.76 -5.56 4.05
C ASN A 229 15.97 -6.43 3.65
N LYS A 230 15.95 -7.04 2.46
CA LYS A 230 17.09 -7.82 1.94
C LYS A 230 18.28 -6.95 1.51
N LYS A 231 18.04 -5.68 1.17
CA LYS A 231 19.06 -4.77 0.62
C LYS A 231 19.63 -3.77 1.63
N LEU A 232 18.87 -3.42 2.68
CA LEU A 232 19.20 -2.34 3.61
C LEU A 232 19.64 -2.82 5.00
N ASP A 233 19.51 -4.12 5.31
CA ASP A 233 19.72 -4.68 6.65
C ASP A 233 18.93 -3.96 7.77
N ASP A 234 17.75 -3.42 7.41
CA ASP A 234 16.88 -2.65 8.29
C ASP A 234 15.50 -3.33 8.32
N PRO A 235 15.37 -4.47 9.02
CA PRO A 235 14.19 -5.31 8.97
C PRO A 235 13.00 -4.61 9.62
N LYS A 236 12.09 -4.09 8.79
CA LYS A 236 10.81 -3.52 9.24
C LYS A 236 9.74 -3.60 8.16
N LYS A 237 8.54 -3.12 8.52
CA LYS A 237 7.44 -2.93 7.56
C LYS A 237 7.57 -1.57 6.92
N TRP A 238 8.04 -1.54 5.69
CA TRP A 238 8.16 -0.32 4.92
C TRP A 238 6.83 0.03 4.27
N SER A 239 6.46 1.31 4.34
CA SER A 239 5.46 1.91 3.46
C SER A 239 6.15 2.48 2.22
N LEU A 240 5.38 2.69 1.14
CA LEU A 240 5.88 3.36 -0.06
C LEU A 240 6.51 4.71 0.28
N ALA A 241 5.79 5.53 1.08
CA ALA A 241 6.27 6.84 1.52
C ALA A 241 7.57 6.79 2.33
N SER A 242 7.68 5.86 3.29
CA SER A 242 8.90 5.71 4.08
C SER A 242 10.10 5.22 3.25
N LEU A 243 9.88 4.43 2.20
CA LEU A 243 10.94 4.04 1.26
C LEU A 243 11.33 5.19 0.35
N THR A 244 10.36 5.97 -0.14
CA THR A 244 10.61 7.22 -0.88
C THR A 244 11.49 8.16 -0.08
N GLU A 245 11.16 8.37 1.20
CA GLU A 245 11.97 9.22 2.08
C GLU A 245 13.38 8.66 2.26
N LYS A 246 13.49 7.36 2.58
CA LYS A 246 14.77 6.70 2.86
C LYS A 246 15.72 6.67 1.66
N LEU A 247 15.20 6.34 0.47
CA LEU A 247 16.04 6.06 -0.71
C LEU A 247 16.17 7.24 -1.65
N LEU A 248 15.15 8.11 -1.71
CA LEU A 248 15.10 9.21 -2.67
C LEU A 248 15.20 10.58 -2.01
N ALA A 249 15.21 10.66 -0.66
CA ALA A 249 15.16 11.93 0.07
C ALA A 249 14.02 12.83 -0.43
N LYS A 250 12.85 12.23 -0.63
CA LYS A 250 11.61 12.87 -1.09
C LYS A 250 10.43 12.45 -0.22
N GLN A 251 9.46 13.34 -0.06
CA GLN A 251 8.20 13.04 0.60
C GLN A 251 7.17 12.57 -0.43
N LEU A 252 6.34 11.57 -0.08
CA LEU A 252 5.21 11.14 -0.89
C LEU A 252 3.91 11.46 -0.15
N PRO A 253 3.28 12.62 -0.43
CA PRO A 253 2.03 13.00 0.20
C PRO A 253 0.94 11.97 -0.09
N LYS A 254 0.15 11.63 0.94
CA LYS A 254 -1.02 10.75 0.81
C LYS A 254 -2.29 11.46 1.27
N PRO A 255 -2.75 12.49 0.53
CA PRO A 255 -3.91 13.28 0.89
C PRO A 255 -5.16 12.39 0.99
N SER A 256 -5.78 12.37 2.18
CA SER A 256 -6.91 11.48 2.48
C SER A 256 -8.11 11.71 1.58
N ASN A 257 -8.39 12.94 1.17
CA ASN A 257 -9.50 13.29 0.27
C ASN A 257 -9.34 12.67 -1.13
N ILE A 258 -8.11 12.45 -1.60
CA ILE A 258 -7.84 11.78 -2.88
C ILE A 258 -7.83 10.27 -2.67
N ARG A 259 -7.03 9.78 -1.70
CA ARG A 259 -6.85 8.34 -1.44
C ARG A 259 -8.16 7.64 -1.07
N LEU A 260 -9.04 8.30 -0.33
CA LEU A 260 -10.36 7.79 0.06
C LEU A 260 -11.48 8.32 -0.86
N GLY A 261 -11.13 8.93 -1.99
CA GLY A 261 -12.08 9.49 -2.94
C GLY A 261 -12.88 8.45 -3.71
N ASN A 262 -13.82 8.93 -4.53
CA ASN A 262 -14.61 8.05 -5.38
C ASN A 262 -13.82 7.65 -6.65
N TRP A 263 -13.13 6.51 -6.59
CA TRP A 263 -12.40 5.94 -7.73
C TRP A 263 -13.30 5.30 -8.80
N GLU A 264 -14.60 5.16 -8.51
CA GLU A 264 -15.62 4.67 -9.44
C GLU A 264 -16.33 5.82 -10.17
N ALA A 265 -15.92 7.08 -9.94
CA ALA A 265 -16.48 8.24 -10.63
C ALA A 265 -16.36 8.07 -12.15
N ASN A 266 -17.33 8.56 -12.92
CA ASN A 266 -17.34 8.42 -14.39
C ASN A 266 -16.05 8.93 -15.04
N VAL A 267 -15.52 10.06 -14.54
CA VAL A 267 -14.24 10.66 -14.94
C VAL A 267 -13.47 10.98 -13.67
N LEU A 268 -12.20 10.59 -13.60
CA LEU A 268 -11.33 10.94 -12.48
C LEU A 268 -10.89 12.40 -12.57
N SER A 269 -10.74 13.04 -11.41
CA SER A 269 -10.13 14.36 -11.32
C SER A 269 -8.65 14.31 -11.72
N ARG A 270 -8.11 15.47 -12.12
CA ARG A 270 -6.68 15.61 -12.44
C ARG A 270 -5.79 15.17 -11.26
N ASP A 271 -6.19 15.48 -10.04
CA ASP A 271 -5.41 15.16 -8.84
C ASP A 271 -5.43 13.65 -8.55
N GLN A 272 -6.57 12.97 -8.75
CA GLN A 272 -6.64 11.51 -8.69
C GLN A 272 -5.75 10.85 -9.75
N LEU A 273 -5.77 11.35 -10.99
CA LEU A 273 -4.93 10.82 -12.06
C LEU A 273 -3.43 10.96 -11.75
N HIS A 274 -3.02 12.14 -11.27
CA HIS A 274 -1.62 12.36 -10.89
C HIS A 274 -1.19 11.58 -9.65
N TYR A 275 -2.05 11.48 -8.64
CA TYR A 275 -1.80 10.65 -7.44
C TYR A 275 -1.57 9.19 -7.84
N ALA A 276 -2.51 8.63 -8.60
CA ALA A 276 -2.48 7.24 -9.06
C ALA A 276 -1.24 6.95 -9.92
N ALA A 277 -0.91 7.85 -10.85
CA ALA A 277 0.30 7.73 -11.66
C ALA A 277 1.58 7.81 -10.84
N THR A 278 1.60 8.66 -9.80
CA THR A 278 2.76 8.83 -8.93
C THR A 278 3.01 7.58 -8.10
N ASP A 279 2.00 6.95 -7.51
CA ASP A 279 2.19 5.75 -6.67
C ASP A 279 2.76 4.56 -7.49
N ALA A 280 2.29 4.34 -8.72
CA ALA A 280 2.88 3.34 -9.62
C ALA A 280 4.30 3.70 -10.07
N PHE A 281 4.55 4.96 -10.46
CA PHE A 281 5.89 5.42 -10.83
C PHE A 281 6.90 5.26 -9.70
N VAL A 282 6.53 5.66 -8.48
CA VAL A 282 7.40 5.57 -7.31
C VAL A 282 7.73 4.12 -7.00
N SER A 283 6.77 3.20 -7.14
CA SER A 283 7.01 1.78 -6.97
C SER A 283 8.07 1.25 -7.95
N TRP A 284 7.95 1.59 -9.24
CA TRP A 284 8.98 1.26 -10.24
C TRP A 284 10.32 1.91 -9.90
N HIS A 285 10.33 3.19 -9.53
CA HIS A 285 11.56 3.94 -9.31
C HIS A 285 12.33 3.43 -8.08
N LEU A 286 11.62 3.08 -7.01
CA LEU A 286 12.19 2.47 -5.81
C LEU A 286 12.76 1.09 -6.10
N TYR A 287 12.10 0.29 -6.93
CA TYR A 287 12.65 -1.00 -7.38
C TYR A 287 14.00 -0.81 -8.08
N GLN A 288 14.09 0.15 -9.01
CA GLN A 288 15.34 0.46 -9.71
C GLN A 288 16.43 0.91 -8.73
N ALA A 289 16.09 1.76 -7.76
CA ALA A 289 17.02 2.18 -6.72
C ALA A 289 17.52 0.99 -5.88
N LEU A 290 16.61 0.12 -5.42
CA LEU A 290 16.95 -1.07 -4.63
C LEU A 290 17.81 -2.08 -5.40
N LYS A 291 17.53 -2.30 -6.69
CA LYS A 291 18.36 -3.19 -7.53
C LYS A 291 19.74 -2.63 -7.83
N SER A 292 19.92 -1.31 -7.76
CA SER A 292 21.23 -0.67 -7.91
C SER A 292 22.12 -0.77 -6.66
N LEU A 293 21.54 -1.12 -5.50
CA LEU A 293 22.29 -1.33 -4.27
C LEU A 293 23.06 -2.67 -4.32
N PRO A 294 24.28 -2.71 -3.76
CA PRO A 294 25.06 -3.95 -3.67
C PRO A 294 24.30 -5.03 -2.88
N GLU A 295 24.59 -6.30 -3.17
CA GLU A 295 24.13 -7.38 -2.30
C GLU A 295 24.85 -7.29 -0.95
N ILE A 296 24.11 -7.54 0.13
CA ILE A 296 24.72 -7.72 1.45
C ILE A 296 25.43 -9.07 1.42
N VAL A 297 26.75 -9.05 1.38
CA VAL A 297 27.56 -10.26 1.53
C VAL A 297 27.55 -10.60 3.02
N ASP A 298 26.80 -11.64 3.39
CA ASP A 298 26.87 -12.23 4.72
C ASP A 298 28.27 -12.83 4.91
N ASN A 299 29.20 -12.08 5.50
CA ASN A 299 30.44 -12.62 6.05
C ASN A 299 30.09 -13.40 7.33
N LYS A 300 29.43 -14.54 7.17
CA LYS A 300 29.33 -15.56 8.22
C LYS A 300 30.43 -16.58 7.97
N GLU A 301 31.61 -16.28 8.50
CA GLU A 301 32.63 -17.30 8.83
C GLU A 301 32.24 -18.06 10.09
#